data_AF-A0A9W7LG10-F1
#
_entry.id   AF-A0A9W7LG10-F1
#
_cell.length_a   1.000
_cell.length_b   1.000
_cell.length_c   1.000
_cell.angle_alpha   90.00
_cell.angle_beta   90.00
_cell.angle_gamma   90.00
#
_symmetry.space_group_name_H-M   'P 1'
#
loop_
_entity.id
_entity.type
_entity.pdbx_description
1 polymer ?
#
loop_
_entity_poly.entity_id
_entity_poly.type
_entity_poly.pdbx_seq_one_letter_code
_entity_poly.pdbx_strand_id
1 'polypeptide(L)'
;MSVGAIYCYSMFQLPLSTLSGVVCPAPDDWTTSAIIPVFSMAAGGLGLASAGLGSWVDKVGPVKAGTIGSLCWFSGLMTCAAASHLHSLPLLYLGYGGLGGAAWGLLYITPVSATMKWFPDRRGLATGLTLSAFGAGAAIAPPLIDFFTTMHFVAPEFLGVASEVALTTLPDGSQSLTSDPSTKVVVATASDAAKVGLPEGVYKLGTGDSGATGAFASLACIYGGISLACSQFMKVPPAGWLPKGYEVDEDSTAGTKIGVPADIAVRTHQFPLLWMTIFGNAIGGLALISSSKMIMTDIWGANLPNVVTASFATGYVAALGSANSFGRLTWAIASDKVGRKNAYSVFALGLPVMAGTPYLIKTAIESGESSAMLPLGMFIGGSTFVIANYGGIFSILPAYIADLYGSKYSNSIHGAALTAWSASAVCGPMGLAFLRSRAERNAIEDLVGNLGNGKFEAAFGTSVNNMDSLIESKTLTISRLLEVSDPSTIDPTPTLYDDVFYAGAGFIAAAAIANQLLKPPNVQQLLEKSRKKIK
;
A
#
# COMPACT_ATOMS: atom_id res chain seq x y z
N MET A 1 8.81 -2.99 -13.56
CA MET A 1 7.90 -4.09 -13.18
C MET A 1 8.34 -4.77 -11.89
N SER A 2 9.52 -5.37 -11.79
CA SER A 2 9.97 -6.08 -10.59
C SER A 2 9.84 -5.27 -9.29
N VAL A 3 10.47 -4.09 -9.21
CA VAL A 3 10.32 -3.18 -8.05
C VAL A 3 8.88 -2.65 -7.86
N GLY A 4 8.06 -2.70 -8.91
CA GLY A 4 6.65 -2.32 -8.87
C GLY A 4 5.79 -3.25 -8.00
N ALA A 5 6.25 -4.48 -7.77
CA ALA A 5 5.64 -5.43 -6.85
C ALA A 5 5.57 -4.91 -5.41
N ILE A 6 6.33 -3.87 -5.07
CA ILE A 6 6.34 -3.30 -3.71
C ILE A 6 4.96 -2.78 -3.26
N TYR A 7 4.12 -2.36 -4.22
CA TYR A 7 2.73 -1.95 -3.97
C TYR A 7 1.81 -3.11 -3.59
N CYS A 8 2.25 -4.36 -3.75
CA CYS A 8 1.48 -5.55 -3.43
C CYS A 8 1.81 -6.10 -2.04
N TYR A 9 2.38 -5.28 -1.15
CA TYR A 9 2.70 -5.69 0.22
C TYR A 9 1.50 -6.26 0.98
N SER A 10 0.28 -5.80 0.68
CA SER A 10 -0.98 -6.32 1.24
C SER A 10 -1.12 -7.84 1.08
N MET A 11 -0.52 -8.43 0.04
CA MET A 11 -0.53 -9.88 -0.20
C MET A 11 0.23 -10.66 0.88
N PHE A 12 1.21 -10.05 1.54
CA PHE A 12 1.99 -10.68 2.60
C PHE A 12 1.38 -10.45 3.99
N GLN A 13 0.39 -9.59 4.14
CA GLN A 13 -0.12 -9.24 5.48
C GLN A 13 -0.70 -10.45 6.22
N LEU A 14 -1.58 -11.22 5.56
CA LEU A 14 -2.16 -12.42 6.15
C LEU A 14 -1.07 -13.43 6.56
N PRO A 15 -0.20 -13.93 5.66
CA PRO A 15 0.79 -14.94 6.04
C PRO A 15 1.87 -14.42 6.99
N LEU A 16 2.09 -13.11 7.10
CA LEU A 16 2.95 -12.50 8.12
C LEU A 16 2.27 -12.38 9.49
N SER A 17 0.95 -12.22 9.53
CA SER A 17 0.16 -12.17 10.77
C SER A 17 -0.21 -13.55 11.33
N THR A 18 0.17 -14.62 10.63
CA THR A 18 -0.12 -16.02 10.99
C THR A 18 1.12 -16.91 10.81
N LEU A 19 2.33 -16.42 11.11
CA LEU A 19 3.56 -17.20 10.94
C LEU A 19 3.56 -18.46 11.82
N SER A 20 3.16 -18.32 13.08
CA SER A 20 3.07 -19.41 14.07
C SER A 20 1.73 -20.12 14.04
N GLY A 21 0.63 -19.38 13.90
CA GLY A 21 -0.72 -19.93 13.92
C GLY A 21 -1.21 -20.52 12.61
N VAL A 22 -0.60 -20.12 11.48
CA VAL A 22 -0.85 -20.52 10.08
C VAL A 22 -2.28 -20.26 9.58
N VAL A 23 -3.30 -20.76 10.28
CA VAL A 23 -4.73 -20.62 9.99
C VAL A 23 -5.30 -19.30 10.51
N CYS A 24 -5.01 -18.96 11.77
CA CYS A 24 -5.38 -17.71 12.40
C CYS A 24 -4.23 -17.18 13.30
N PRO A 25 -4.24 -15.90 13.68
CA PRO A 25 -3.14 -15.31 14.44
C PRO A 25 -2.95 -15.96 15.82
N ALA A 26 -1.70 -16.33 16.14
CA ALA A 26 -1.30 -16.87 17.44
C ALA A 26 -0.74 -15.76 18.38
N PRO A 27 -0.54 -16.01 19.69
CA PRO A 27 0.01 -15.02 20.61
C PRO A 27 1.34 -14.40 20.14
N ASP A 28 2.26 -15.22 19.63
CA ASP A 28 3.59 -14.78 19.20
C ASP A 28 3.60 -14.14 17.79
N ASP A 29 2.48 -14.18 17.07
CA ASP A 29 2.39 -13.59 15.74
C ASP A 29 2.34 -12.06 15.78
N TRP A 30 2.81 -11.44 14.71
CA TRP A 30 2.76 -9.98 14.59
C TRP A 30 1.33 -9.50 14.36
N THR A 31 0.96 -8.41 15.03
CA THR A 31 -0.33 -7.78 14.78
C THR A 31 -0.34 -7.10 13.42
N THR A 32 -1.51 -7.02 12.80
CA THR A 32 -1.73 -6.27 11.54
C THR A 32 -1.17 -4.84 11.64
N SER A 33 -1.37 -4.17 12.77
CA SER A 33 -0.88 -2.81 13.01
C SER A 33 0.64 -2.71 13.20
N ALA A 34 1.30 -3.81 13.57
CA ALA A 34 2.76 -3.87 13.61
C ALA A 34 3.39 -4.08 12.23
N ILE A 35 2.69 -4.72 11.28
CA ILE A 35 3.23 -5.03 9.95
C ILE A 35 2.83 -4.02 8.87
N ILE A 36 1.70 -3.31 9.00
CA ILE A 36 1.29 -2.26 8.04
C ILE A 36 2.36 -1.15 7.87
N PRO A 37 3.00 -0.62 8.94
CA PRO A 37 3.97 0.47 8.81
C PRO A 37 5.24 0.11 8.01
N VAL A 38 5.49 -1.17 7.76
CA VAL A 38 6.61 -1.64 6.93
C VAL A 38 6.54 -1.07 5.52
N PHE A 39 5.34 -1.03 4.91
CA PHE A 39 5.14 -0.39 3.60
C PHE A 39 5.38 1.12 3.67
N SER A 40 4.94 1.78 4.74
CA SER A 40 5.20 3.21 4.98
C SER A 40 6.69 3.52 5.10
N MET A 41 7.45 2.66 5.78
CA MET A 41 8.90 2.78 5.87
C MET A 41 9.56 2.64 4.49
N ALA A 42 9.12 1.69 3.67
CA ALA A 42 9.62 1.52 2.30
C ALA A 42 9.35 2.75 1.43
N ALA A 43 8.14 3.32 1.53
CA ALA A 43 7.78 4.52 0.80
C ALA A 43 8.54 5.77 1.27
N GLY A 44 8.75 5.91 2.59
CA GLY A 44 9.66 6.92 3.14
C GLY A 44 11.09 6.74 2.62
N GLY A 45 11.56 5.49 2.53
CA GLY A 45 12.84 5.13 1.93
C GLY A 45 12.98 5.56 0.47
N LEU A 46 11.93 5.39 -0.35
CA LEU A 46 11.87 5.92 -1.72
C LEU A 46 12.08 7.44 -1.72
N GLY A 47 11.37 8.18 -0.86
CA GLY A 47 11.50 9.64 -0.75
C GLY A 47 12.92 10.08 -0.40
N LEU A 48 13.52 9.46 0.62
CA LEU A 48 14.88 9.76 1.08
C LEU A 48 15.94 9.38 0.05
N ALA A 49 15.85 8.20 -0.56
CA ALA A 49 16.77 7.76 -1.60
C ALA A 49 16.64 8.63 -2.86
N SER A 50 15.42 9.05 -3.21
CA SER A 50 15.17 9.95 -4.34
C SER A 50 15.79 11.33 -4.15
N ALA A 51 15.67 11.89 -2.94
CA ALA A 51 16.26 13.17 -2.61
C ALA A 51 17.79 13.11 -2.45
N GLY A 52 18.32 12.05 -1.81
CA GLY A 52 19.72 11.96 -1.42
C GLY A 52 20.66 11.35 -2.47
N LEU A 53 20.18 10.43 -3.31
CA LEU A 53 21.03 9.64 -4.20
C LEU A 53 20.97 10.08 -5.67
N GLY A 54 20.10 11.02 -6.05
CA GLY A 54 19.95 11.45 -7.46
C GLY A 54 21.25 11.95 -8.10
N SER A 55 22.00 12.81 -7.41
CA SER A 55 23.29 13.32 -7.89
C SER A 55 24.36 12.23 -8.02
N TRP A 56 24.31 11.24 -7.13
CA TRP A 56 25.18 10.07 -7.20
C TRP A 56 24.84 9.18 -8.40
N VAL A 57 23.55 8.93 -8.66
CA VAL A 57 23.07 8.18 -9.84
C VAL A 57 23.55 8.84 -11.14
N ASP A 58 23.45 10.16 -11.25
CA ASP A 58 23.94 10.90 -12.41
C ASP A 58 25.46 10.78 -12.60
N LYS A 59 26.23 10.72 -11.50
CA LYS A 59 27.69 10.58 -11.52
C LYS A 59 28.15 9.17 -11.91
N VAL A 60 27.54 8.13 -11.34
CA VAL A 60 27.97 6.74 -11.55
C VAL A 60 27.35 6.09 -12.78
N GLY A 61 26.27 6.67 -13.29
CA GLY A 61 25.53 6.17 -14.45
C GLY A 61 24.53 5.06 -14.10
N PRO A 62 23.61 4.76 -15.04
CA PRO A 62 22.44 3.94 -14.75
C PRO A 62 22.74 2.46 -14.50
N VAL A 63 23.79 1.90 -15.11
CA VAL A 63 24.15 0.50 -14.89
C VAL A 63 24.58 0.26 -13.44
N LYS A 64 25.47 1.10 -12.90
CA LYS A 64 25.96 0.97 -11.52
C LYS A 64 24.85 1.23 -10.50
N ALA A 65 24.07 2.29 -10.70
CA ALA A 65 22.93 2.61 -9.86
C ALA A 65 21.87 1.50 -9.87
N GLY A 66 21.53 0.99 -11.06
CA GLY A 66 20.58 -0.10 -11.22
C GLY A 66 21.08 -1.43 -10.65
N THR A 67 22.38 -1.72 -10.75
CA THR A 67 23.00 -2.90 -10.15
C THR A 67 22.88 -2.86 -8.62
N ILE A 68 23.27 -1.74 -8.01
CA ILE A 68 23.17 -1.56 -6.55
C ILE A 68 21.71 -1.61 -6.09
N GLY A 69 20.81 -0.93 -6.80
CA GLY A 69 19.37 -1.00 -6.51
C GLY A 69 18.81 -2.43 -6.61
N SER A 70 19.26 -3.22 -7.59
CA SER A 70 18.84 -4.62 -7.75
C SER A 70 19.37 -5.53 -6.63
N LEU A 71 20.62 -5.30 -6.21
CA LEU A 71 21.19 -6.00 -5.05
C LEU A 71 20.47 -5.64 -3.75
N CYS A 72 20.12 -4.36 -3.55
CA CYS A 72 19.29 -3.93 -2.42
C CYS A 72 17.89 -4.56 -2.47
N TRP A 73 17.30 -4.74 -3.65
CA TRP A 73 15.98 -5.37 -3.78
C TRP A 73 16.05 -6.86 -3.43
N PHE A 74 17.04 -7.57 -3.97
CA PHE A 74 17.31 -8.96 -3.62
C PHE A 74 17.56 -9.13 -2.12
N SER A 75 18.49 -8.34 -1.55
CA SER A 75 18.84 -8.44 -0.14
C SER A 75 17.69 -8.04 0.77
N GLY A 76 16.88 -7.04 0.38
CA GLY A 76 15.71 -6.62 1.13
C GLY A 76 14.68 -7.75 1.25
N LEU A 77 14.31 -8.39 0.14
CA LEU A 77 13.37 -9.51 0.15
C LEU A 77 13.95 -10.76 0.84
N MET A 78 15.24 -11.04 0.67
CA MET A 78 15.91 -12.13 1.40
C MET A 78 15.96 -11.87 2.90
N THR A 79 16.14 -10.62 3.31
CA THR A 79 16.05 -10.21 4.71
C THR A 79 14.63 -10.37 5.24
N CYS A 80 13.59 -10.15 4.43
CA CYS A 80 12.21 -10.47 4.81
C CYS A 80 12.00 -11.98 5.01
N ALA A 81 12.56 -12.82 4.13
CA ALA A 81 12.51 -14.27 4.32
C ALA A 81 13.18 -14.67 5.65
N ALA A 82 14.36 -14.12 5.93
CA ALA A 82 15.03 -14.32 7.21
C ALA A 82 14.21 -13.76 8.40
N ALA A 83 13.55 -12.62 8.24
CA ALA A 83 12.70 -12.01 9.25
C ALA A 83 11.50 -12.90 9.61
N SER A 84 10.84 -13.46 8.60
CA SER A 84 9.74 -14.41 8.77
C SER A 84 10.23 -15.70 9.44
N HIS A 85 11.36 -16.25 8.99
CA HIS A 85 11.92 -17.48 9.56
C HIS A 85 12.38 -17.32 11.02
N LEU A 86 13.00 -16.19 11.34
CA LEU A 86 13.53 -15.90 12.67
C LEU A 86 12.50 -15.20 13.58
N HIS A 87 11.27 -15.00 13.12
CA HIS A 87 10.24 -14.20 13.80
C HIS A 87 10.74 -12.83 14.29
N SER A 88 11.59 -12.16 13.50
CA SER A 88 12.17 -10.85 13.84
C SER A 88 11.51 -9.69 13.09
N LEU A 89 10.59 -8.99 13.76
CA LEU A 89 9.94 -7.80 13.21
C LEU A 89 10.93 -6.68 12.82
N PRO A 90 11.99 -6.37 13.60
CA PRO A 90 13.01 -5.42 13.18
C PRO A 90 13.71 -5.78 11.86
N LEU A 91 13.95 -7.08 11.60
CA LEU A 91 14.50 -7.51 10.32
C LEU A 91 13.50 -7.31 9.18
N LEU A 92 12.20 -7.46 9.42
CA LEU A 92 11.18 -7.16 8.41
C LEU A 92 11.19 -5.66 8.04
N TYR A 93 11.27 -4.79 9.04
CA TYR A 93 11.45 -3.35 8.84
C TYR A 93 12.73 -3.01 8.08
N LEU A 94 13.86 -3.65 8.43
CA LEU A 94 15.12 -3.46 7.71
C LEU A 94 15.03 -3.98 6.26
N GLY A 95 14.44 -5.15 6.04
CA GLY A 95 14.37 -5.82 4.75
C GLY A 95 13.47 -5.11 3.77
N TYR A 96 12.16 -5.06 4.05
CA TYR A 96 11.19 -4.47 3.13
C TYR A 96 11.21 -2.93 3.20
N GLY A 97 11.32 -2.39 4.42
CA GLY A 97 11.31 -0.95 4.67
C GLY A 97 12.62 -0.27 4.29
N GLY A 98 13.71 -0.64 4.94
CA GLY A 98 15.03 -0.01 4.73
C GLY A 98 15.64 -0.34 3.36
N LEU A 99 16.04 -1.59 3.16
CA LEU A 99 16.69 -2.06 1.94
C LEU A 99 15.73 -2.02 0.74
N GLY A 100 14.49 -2.46 0.93
CA GLY A 100 13.45 -2.37 -0.09
C GLY A 100 13.11 -0.93 -0.47
N GLY A 101 13.04 0.01 0.48
CA GLY A 101 12.85 1.44 0.21
C GLY A 101 14.03 2.07 -0.53
N ALA A 102 15.27 1.74 -0.17
CA ALA A 102 16.46 2.19 -0.89
C ALA A 102 16.51 1.65 -2.33
N ALA A 103 16.19 0.37 -2.51
CA ALA A 103 16.04 -0.26 -3.81
C ALA A 103 14.95 0.41 -4.64
N TRP A 104 13.80 0.71 -4.02
CA TRP A 104 12.70 1.43 -4.64
C TRP A 104 13.17 2.76 -5.19
N GLY A 105 13.88 3.57 -4.40
CA GLY A 105 14.45 4.84 -4.88
C GLY A 105 15.43 4.69 -6.03
N LEU A 106 16.44 3.83 -5.89
CA LEU A 106 17.45 3.65 -6.92
C LEU A 106 16.88 3.14 -8.24
N LEU A 107 16.00 2.12 -8.18
CA LEU A 107 15.38 1.53 -9.36
C LEU A 107 14.26 2.39 -9.93
N TYR A 108 13.77 3.38 -9.19
CA TYR A 108 12.84 4.40 -9.69
C TYR A 108 13.57 5.52 -10.44
N ILE A 109 14.57 6.16 -9.82
CA ILE A 109 15.28 7.31 -10.39
C ILE A 109 16.04 6.92 -11.66
N THR A 110 16.70 5.76 -11.64
CA THR A 110 17.62 5.34 -12.69
C THR A 110 16.99 5.30 -14.09
N PRO A 111 15.89 4.56 -14.32
CA PRO A 111 15.25 4.53 -15.62
C PRO A 111 14.58 5.87 -15.97
N VAL A 112 14.03 6.60 -15.00
CA VAL A 112 13.41 7.91 -15.25
C VAL A 112 14.43 8.92 -15.78
N SER A 113 15.58 9.06 -15.11
CA SER A 113 16.66 9.98 -15.53
C SER A 113 17.21 9.60 -16.91
N ALA A 114 17.47 8.31 -17.16
CA ALA A 114 17.95 7.84 -18.46
C ALA A 114 16.94 8.15 -19.59
N THR A 115 15.65 7.89 -19.35
CA THR A 115 14.59 8.10 -20.34
C THR A 115 14.40 9.59 -20.67
N MET A 116 14.47 10.47 -19.67
CA MET A 116 14.40 11.92 -19.91
C MET A 116 15.55 12.45 -20.76
N LYS A 117 16.75 11.85 -20.65
CA LYS A 117 17.91 12.20 -21.49
C LYS A 117 17.72 11.74 -22.93
N TRP A 118 17.11 10.57 -23.14
CA TRP A 118 16.81 10.00 -24.46
C TRP A 118 15.62 10.60 -25.19
N PHE A 119 14.74 11.36 -24.52
CA PHE A 119 13.53 11.90 -25.17
C PHE A 119 13.21 13.32 -24.67
N PRO A 120 14.08 14.33 -24.97
CA PRO A 120 13.90 15.71 -24.55
C PRO A 120 12.72 16.39 -25.27
N ASP A 121 12.33 15.91 -26.44
CA ASP A 121 11.19 16.37 -27.24
C ASP A 121 9.84 15.87 -26.69
N ARG A 122 9.84 14.73 -25.98
CA ARG A 122 8.61 14.06 -25.49
C ARG A 122 8.74 13.59 -24.04
N ARG A 123 9.35 14.43 -23.19
CA ARG A 123 9.70 14.07 -21.79
C ARG A 123 8.54 13.45 -21.02
N GLY A 124 7.34 14.04 -21.07
CA GLY A 124 6.17 13.56 -20.32
C GLY A 124 5.66 12.19 -20.78
N LEU A 125 5.59 11.94 -22.08
CA LEU A 125 5.18 10.63 -22.62
C LEU A 125 6.22 9.55 -22.30
N ALA A 126 7.49 9.87 -22.46
CA ALA A 126 8.61 8.99 -22.18
C ALA A 126 8.65 8.57 -20.70
N THR A 127 8.57 9.54 -19.78
CA THR A 127 8.51 9.25 -18.33
C THR A 127 7.22 8.54 -17.96
N GLY A 128 6.08 8.93 -18.53
CA GLY A 128 4.79 8.27 -18.32
C GLY A 128 4.81 6.79 -18.68
N LEU A 129 5.38 6.43 -19.84
CA LEU A 129 5.54 5.04 -20.28
C LEU A 129 6.53 4.25 -19.39
N THR A 130 7.60 4.91 -18.96
CA THR A 130 8.58 4.29 -18.03
C THR A 130 7.94 4.02 -16.68
N LEU A 131 7.14 4.95 -16.17
CA LEU A 131 6.47 4.86 -14.88
C LEU A 131 5.24 3.94 -14.90
N SER A 132 4.57 3.76 -16.04
CA SER A 132 3.48 2.79 -16.15
C SER A 132 4.01 1.36 -15.96
N ALA A 133 5.24 1.05 -16.38
CA ALA A 133 5.90 -0.23 -16.09
C ALA A 133 6.09 -0.49 -14.58
N PHE A 134 6.04 0.55 -13.73
CA PHE A 134 5.99 0.40 -12.27
C PHE A 134 4.61 -0.11 -11.83
N GLY A 135 3.53 0.54 -12.29
CA GLY A 135 2.15 0.13 -12.03
C GLY A 135 1.85 -1.28 -12.57
N ALA A 136 2.34 -1.62 -13.77
CA ALA A 136 2.17 -2.95 -14.34
C ALA A 136 2.85 -4.05 -13.51
N GLY A 137 3.92 -3.72 -12.77
CA GLY A 137 4.49 -4.61 -11.76
C GLY A 137 3.49 -5.00 -10.68
N ALA A 138 2.75 -4.01 -10.19
CA ALA A 138 1.69 -4.23 -9.19
C ALA A 138 0.48 -5.00 -9.73
N ALA A 139 0.31 -5.07 -11.05
CA ALA A 139 -0.73 -5.90 -11.68
C ALA A 139 -0.34 -7.39 -11.73
N ILE A 140 0.94 -7.68 -11.94
CA ILE A 140 1.43 -9.06 -12.16
C ILE A 140 1.92 -9.70 -10.84
N ALA A 141 2.37 -8.89 -9.89
CA ALA A 141 2.90 -9.40 -8.63
C ALA A 141 1.88 -10.17 -7.76
N PRO A 142 0.60 -9.78 -7.62
CA PRO A 142 -0.35 -10.47 -6.76
C PRO A 142 -0.49 -11.98 -7.06
N PRO A 143 -0.77 -12.42 -8.31
CA PRO A 143 -0.85 -13.85 -8.59
C PRO A 143 0.49 -14.59 -8.41
N LEU A 144 1.64 -13.91 -8.62
CA LEU A 144 2.95 -14.52 -8.34
C LEU A 144 3.20 -14.70 -6.85
N ILE A 145 2.86 -13.70 -6.03
CA ILE A 145 2.98 -13.79 -4.58
C ILE A 145 2.07 -14.91 -4.06
N ASP A 146 0.81 -14.93 -4.49
CA ASP A 146 -0.16 -15.96 -4.13
C ASP A 146 0.35 -17.36 -4.51
N PHE A 147 0.86 -17.53 -5.74
CA PHE A 147 1.44 -18.79 -6.22
C PHE A 147 2.60 -19.27 -5.32
N PHE A 148 3.57 -18.42 -4.99
CA PHE A 148 4.69 -18.84 -4.16
C PHE A 148 4.28 -19.05 -2.70
N THR A 149 3.37 -18.24 -2.16
CA THR A 149 2.84 -18.45 -0.81
C THR A 149 2.15 -19.82 -0.73
N THR A 150 1.27 -20.14 -1.67
CA THR A 150 0.60 -21.45 -1.72
C THR A 150 1.57 -22.60 -1.97
N MET A 151 2.59 -22.40 -2.83
CA MET A 151 3.62 -23.42 -3.10
C MET A 151 4.41 -23.81 -1.84
N HIS A 152 4.66 -22.84 -0.94
CA HIS A 152 5.41 -23.04 0.30
C HIS A 152 4.52 -23.24 1.53
N PHE A 153 3.21 -23.18 1.37
CA PHE A 153 2.26 -23.38 2.47
C PHE A 153 2.26 -24.83 2.94
N VAL A 154 2.35 -25.03 4.25
CA VAL A 154 2.22 -26.35 4.88
C VAL A 154 1.14 -26.25 5.95
N ALA A 155 0.10 -27.08 5.81
CA ALA A 155 -1.00 -27.09 6.77
C ALA A 155 -0.50 -27.51 8.17
N PRO A 156 -0.94 -26.82 9.23
CA PRO A 156 -0.65 -27.21 10.61
C PRO A 156 -1.36 -28.52 10.98
N GLU A 157 -0.89 -29.16 12.05
CA GLU A 157 -1.49 -30.36 12.62
C GLU A 157 -2.89 -30.05 13.16
N PHE A 158 -3.91 -30.67 12.56
CA PHE A 158 -5.30 -30.55 12.97
C PHE A 158 -5.60 -31.52 14.12
N LEU A 159 -6.11 -30.99 15.24
CA LEU A 159 -6.35 -31.74 16.47
C LEU A 159 -7.81 -32.17 16.64
N GLY A 160 -8.74 -31.57 15.88
CA GLY A 160 -10.16 -31.89 15.92
C GLY A 160 -11.06 -30.65 15.94
N VAL A 161 -12.36 -30.89 15.96
CA VAL A 161 -13.36 -29.82 16.07
C VAL A 161 -13.31 -29.20 17.47
N ALA A 162 -13.55 -27.90 17.59
CA ALA A 162 -13.42 -27.17 18.86
C ALA A 162 -14.24 -27.75 20.03
N SER A 163 -15.38 -28.39 19.73
CA SER A 163 -16.23 -29.05 20.75
C SER A 163 -15.66 -30.37 21.28
N GLU A 164 -14.73 -31.00 20.56
CA GLU A 164 -14.19 -32.33 20.89
C GLU A 164 -12.83 -32.25 21.61
N VAL A 165 -12.17 -31.09 21.52
CA VAL A 165 -10.83 -30.87 22.07
C VAL A 165 -10.94 -30.12 23.40
N ALA A 166 -10.47 -30.74 24.48
CA ALA A 166 -10.42 -30.10 25.79
C ALA A 166 -9.29 -29.05 25.85
N LEU A 167 -9.68 -27.78 26.05
CA LEU A 167 -8.77 -26.64 26.07
C LEU A 167 -8.73 -25.97 27.43
N THR A 168 -7.57 -25.41 27.75
CA THR A 168 -7.37 -24.57 28.94
C THR A 168 -6.73 -23.26 28.53
N THR A 169 -7.38 -22.17 28.96
CA THR A 169 -6.89 -20.80 28.79
C THR A 169 -5.86 -20.50 29.87
N LEU A 170 -4.66 -20.14 29.46
CA LEU A 170 -3.53 -19.82 30.32
C LEU A 170 -3.62 -18.37 30.85
N PRO A 171 -2.86 -18.00 31.90
CA PRO A 171 -2.87 -16.64 32.44
C PRO A 171 -2.45 -15.56 31.42
N ASP A 172 -1.65 -15.92 30.43
CA ASP A 172 -1.26 -15.04 29.31
C ASP A 172 -2.36 -14.89 28.24
N GLY A 173 -3.52 -15.53 28.44
CA GLY A 173 -4.66 -15.53 27.53
C GLY A 173 -4.58 -16.58 26.41
N SER A 174 -3.43 -17.22 26.20
CA SER A 174 -3.27 -18.25 25.17
C SER A 174 -3.97 -19.56 25.53
N GLN A 175 -4.30 -20.38 24.53
CA GLN A 175 -4.95 -21.67 24.74
C GLN A 175 -3.98 -22.84 24.57
N SER A 176 -4.16 -23.87 25.38
CA SER A 176 -3.39 -25.12 25.35
C SER A 176 -4.30 -26.34 25.54
N LEU A 177 -3.81 -27.53 25.21
CA LEU A 177 -4.52 -28.77 25.49
C LEU A 177 -4.60 -28.99 27.01
N THR A 178 -5.79 -29.37 27.51
CA THR A 178 -5.95 -29.72 28.93
C THR A 178 -5.10 -30.93 29.33
N SER A 179 -4.90 -31.88 28.41
CA SER A 179 -4.07 -33.07 28.63
C SER A 179 -2.56 -32.79 28.64
N ASP A 180 -2.13 -31.73 27.97
CA ASP A 180 -0.74 -31.30 27.87
C ASP A 180 -0.65 -29.77 27.74
N PRO A 181 -0.53 -29.04 28.86
CA PRO A 181 -0.44 -27.58 28.86
C PRO A 181 0.77 -27.01 28.12
N SER A 182 1.77 -27.84 27.78
CA SER A 182 2.93 -27.40 26.99
C SER A 182 2.59 -27.28 25.49
N THR A 183 1.55 -27.99 25.04
CA THR A 183 1.07 -27.92 23.66
C THR A 183 0.08 -26.77 23.52
N LYS A 184 0.58 -25.60 23.08
CA LYS A 184 -0.25 -24.45 22.72
C LYS A 184 -0.99 -24.67 21.40
N VAL A 185 -2.17 -24.09 21.29
CA VAL A 185 -3.08 -24.24 20.14
C VAL A 185 -3.68 -22.91 19.72
N VAL A 186 -4.24 -22.88 18.52
CA VAL A 186 -5.19 -21.86 18.08
C VAL A 186 -6.51 -22.50 17.70
N VAL A 187 -7.61 -21.77 17.93
CA VAL A 187 -8.96 -22.18 17.54
C VAL A 187 -9.36 -21.33 16.35
N ALA A 188 -9.42 -21.95 15.17
CA ALA A 188 -9.77 -21.28 13.94
C ALA A 188 -11.27 -21.41 13.67
N THR A 189 -11.91 -20.27 13.45
CA THR A 189 -13.32 -20.21 13.03
C THR A 189 -13.50 -20.67 11.59
N ALA A 190 -14.74 -20.92 11.15
CA ALA A 190 -15.04 -21.15 9.73
C ALA A 190 -14.48 -20.03 8.83
N SER A 191 -14.63 -18.77 9.26
CA SER A 191 -14.12 -17.59 8.53
C SER A 191 -12.60 -17.59 8.44
N ASP A 192 -11.91 -17.99 9.50
CA ASP A 192 -10.45 -18.05 9.52
C ASP A 192 -9.93 -19.20 8.66
N ALA A 193 -10.50 -20.39 8.81
CA ALA A 193 -10.09 -21.57 8.07
C ALA A 193 -10.36 -21.45 6.56
N ALA A 194 -11.44 -20.76 6.16
CA ALA A 194 -11.75 -20.47 4.76
C ALA A 194 -10.68 -19.61 4.06
N LYS A 195 -9.96 -18.74 4.78
CA LYS A 195 -8.90 -17.88 4.20
C LYS A 195 -7.71 -18.68 3.68
N VAL A 196 -7.50 -19.89 4.21
CA VAL A 196 -6.39 -20.79 3.86
C VAL A 196 -6.86 -22.14 3.31
N GLY A 197 -8.17 -22.34 3.13
CA GLY A 197 -8.74 -23.56 2.57
C GLY A 197 -8.64 -24.78 3.49
N LEU A 198 -8.73 -24.57 4.80
CA LEU A 198 -8.69 -25.61 5.83
C LEU A 198 -10.05 -25.75 6.55
N PRO A 199 -10.32 -26.85 7.27
CA PRO A 199 -11.54 -27.00 8.08
C PRO A 199 -11.51 -26.13 9.34
N GLU A 200 -12.66 -25.78 9.89
CA GLU A 200 -12.74 -25.13 11.21
C GLU A 200 -12.29 -26.08 12.33
N GLY A 201 -11.73 -25.54 13.42
CA GLY A 201 -11.37 -26.32 14.59
C GLY A 201 -10.02 -25.93 15.21
N VAL A 202 -9.41 -26.89 15.90
CA VAL A 202 -8.22 -26.66 16.73
C VAL A 202 -6.96 -27.10 16.01
N TYR A 203 -5.97 -26.22 15.98
CA TYR A 203 -4.68 -26.45 15.34
C TYR A 203 -3.54 -26.29 16.32
N LYS A 204 -2.54 -27.16 16.21
CA LYS A 204 -1.35 -27.11 17.05
C LYS A 204 -0.38 -26.02 16.61
N LEU A 205 0.06 -25.20 17.56
CA LEU A 205 1.05 -24.16 17.27
C LEU A 205 2.44 -24.74 16.96
N GLY A 206 3.17 -24.04 16.09
CA GLY A 206 4.52 -24.43 15.69
C GLY A 206 4.55 -25.62 14.72
N THR A 207 3.41 -26.00 14.18
CA THR A 207 3.30 -26.95 13.08
C THR A 207 2.85 -26.22 11.81
N GLY A 208 3.35 -26.64 10.65
CA GLY A 208 3.04 -25.97 9.38
C GLY A 208 3.92 -24.76 9.05
N ASP A 209 3.57 -24.08 7.96
CA ASP A 209 4.24 -22.89 7.43
C ASP A 209 3.20 -22.04 6.67
N SER A 210 3.14 -20.74 6.97
CA SER A 210 2.24 -19.81 6.27
C SER A 210 2.61 -19.56 4.81
N GLY A 211 3.79 -20.02 4.38
CA GLY A 211 4.36 -19.84 3.05
C GLY A 211 5.11 -18.51 2.88
N ALA A 212 5.06 -17.60 3.87
CA ALA A 212 5.66 -16.27 3.77
C ALA A 212 7.17 -16.31 3.49
N THR A 213 7.91 -17.13 4.25
CA THR A 213 9.36 -17.25 4.17
C THR A 213 9.79 -17.69 2.76
N GLY A 214 9.19 -18.79 2.28
CA GLY A 214 9.48 -19.34 0.95
C GLY A 214 9.06 -18.40 -0.17
N ALA A 215 7.94 -17.68 -0.03
CA ALA A 215 7.50 -16.68 -0.99
C ALA A 215 8.49 -15.52 -1.09
N PHE A 216 8.93 -14.94 0.03
CA PHE A 216 9.93 -13.88 0.03
C PHE A 216 11.25 -14.34 -0.60
N ALA A 217 11.74 -15.54 -0.26
CA ALA A 217 12.98 -16.06 -0.82
C ALA A 217 12.88 -16.32 -2.34
N SER A 218 11.77 -16.92 -2.79
CA SER A 218 11.53 -17.20 -4.22
C SER A 218 11.46 -15.90 -5.03
N LEU A 219 10.71 -14.92 -4.52
CA LEU A 219 10.58 -13.62 -5.16
C LEU A 219 11.88 -12.82 -5.11
N ALA A 220 12.68 -12.93 -4.04
CA ALA A 220 14.00 -12.32 -3.96
C ALA A 220 14.87 -12.75 -5.15
N CYS A 221 14.99 -14.06 -5.39
CA CYS A 221 15.77 -14.62 -6.50
C CYS A 221 15.25 -14.15 -7.87
N ILE A 222 13.94 -14.23 -8.10
CA ILE A 222 13.33 -13.87 -9.39
C ILE A 222 13.45 -12.37 -9.65
N TYR A 223 12.99 -11.54 -8.72
CA TYR A 223 12.99 -10.10 -8.86
C TYR A 223 14.39 -9.49 -8.84
N GLY A 224 15.28 -10.01 -7.99
CA GLY A 224 16.68 -9.64 -7.95
C GLY A 224 17.40 -9.98 -9.26
N GLY A 225 17.23 -11.21 -9.75
CA GLY A 225 17.85 -11.68 -11.00
C GLY A 225 17.38 -10.89 -12.23
N ILE A 226 16.06 -10.70 -12.38
CA ILE A 226 15.49 -9.93 -13.50
C ILE A 226 15.97 -8.47 -13.42
N SER A 227 15.89 -7.83 -12.25
CA SER A 227 16.29 -6.42 -12.11
C SER A 227 17.79 -6.24 -12.40
N LEU A 228 18.62 -7.16 -11.90
CA LEU A 228 20.06 -7.15 -12.13
C LEU A 228 20.38 -7.30 -13.62
N ALA A 229 19.78 -8.28 -14.30
CA ALA A 229 19.95 -8.48 -15.74
C ALA A 229 19.51 -7.26 -16.55
N CYS A 230 18.29 -6.75 -16.30
CA CYS A 230 17.76 -5.57 -16.98
C CYS A 230 18.63 -4.33 -16.77
N SER A 231 19.22 -4.16 -15.58
CA SER A 231 20.04 -2.99 -15.27
C SER A 231 21.32 -2.88 -16.12
N GLN A 232 21.82 -4.01 -16.65
CA GLN A 232 23.01 -4.02 -17.51
C GLN A 232 22.74 -3.43 -18.90
N PHE A 233 21.48 -3.35 -19.32
CA PHE A 233 21.10 -2.83 -20.63
C PHE A 233 20.81 -1.32 -20.63
N MET A 234 20.74 -0.68 -19.45
CA MET A 234 20.43 0.75 -19.35
C MET A 234 21.63 1.61 -19.79
N LYS A 235 21.42 2.46 -20.81
CA LYS A 235 22.45 3.38 -21.32
C LYS A 235 21.94 4.81 -21.31
N VAL A 236 22.83 5.75 -21.04
CA VAL A 236 22.59 7.18 -21.29
C VAL A 236 22.95 7.52 -22.74
N PRO A 237 22.27 8.49 -23.37
CA PRO A 237 22.66 8.93 -24.70
C PRO A 237 24.02 9.67 -24.66
N PRO A 238 24.72 9.78 -25.80
CA PRO A 238 25.95 10.57 -25.90
C PRO A 238 25.76 12.03 -25.46
N ALA A 239 26.83 12.67 -25.00
CA ALA A 239 26.78 14.09 -24.64
C ALA A 239 26.37 14.94 -25.85
N GLY A 240 25.43 15.87 -25.64
CA GLY A 240 24.89 16.73 -26.70
C GLY A 240 23.86 16.06 -27.62
N TRP A 241 23.39 14.85 -27.29
CA TRP A 241 22.37 14.17 -28.07
C TRP A 241 21.05 14.97 -28.10
N LEU A 242 20.52 15.15 -29.32
CA LEU A 242 19.20 15.73 -29.57
C LEU A 242 18.49 14.87 -30.63
N PRO A 243 17.16 14.68 -30.54
CA PRO A 243 16.37 14.04 -31.57
C PRO A 243 16.53 14.75 -32.92
N LYS A 244 16.45 13.99 -34.02
CA LYS A 244 16.54 14.56 -35.36
C LYS A 244 15.41 15.56 -35.59
N GLY A 245 15.77 16.81 -35.93
CA GLY A 245 14.80 17.90 -36.15
C GLY A 245 14.29 18.56 -34.87
N TYR A 246 14.83 18.21 -33.70
CA TYR A 246 14.55 18.93 -32.46
C TYR A 246 15.54 20.09 -32.30
N GLU A 247 15.06 21.30 -32.57
CA GLU A 247 15.78 22.53 -32.25
C GLU A 247 15.48 22.93 -30.80
N VAL A 248 16.52 23.33 -30.09
CA VAL A 248 16.36 23.84 -28.72
C VAL A 248 15.77 25.24 -28.84
N ASP A 249 14.47 25.33 -28.58
CA ASP A 249 13.78 26.62 -28.51
C ASP A 249 14.26 27.36 -27.24
N GLU A 250 15.12 28.35 -27.43
CA GLU A 250 15.68 29.17 -26.36
C GLU A 250 14.66 30.16 -25.76
N ASP A 251 13.46 30.30 -26.36
CA ASP A 251 12.39 31.25 -25.99
C ASP A 251 11.10 30.58 -25.44
N SER A 252 10.88 29.29 -25.69
CA SER A 252 9.75 28.51 -25.15
C SER A 252 9.88 28.18 -23.66
N THR A 253 8.83 28.29 -22.85
CA THR A 253 8.84 27.82 -21.43
C THR A 253 9.06 26.31 -21.27
N ALA A 254 8.76 25.52 -22.32
CA ALA A 254 9.01 24.09 -22.38
C ALA A 254 10.46 23.73 -22.78
N GLY A 255 11.25 24.70 -23.28
CA GLY A 255 12.66 24.56 -23.70
C GLY A 255 13.66 25.58 -23.11
N THR A 256 13.19 26.61 -22.41
CA THR A 256 13.99 27.75 -21.94
C THR A 256 14.83 27.42 -20.71
N LYS A 257 16.00 28.03 -20.64
CA LYS A 257 16.87 28.13 -19.45
C LYS A 257 16.29 29.04 -18.35
N ILE A 258 14.98 29.32 -18.35
CA ILE A 258 14.29 30.22 -17.41
C ILE A 258 13.40 29.40 -16.49
N GLY A 259 13.54 29.61 -15.18
CA GLY A 259 12.72 28.96 -14.16
C GLY A 259 13.04 29.56 -12.80
N VAL A 260 12.03 29.58 -11.93
CA VAL A 260 12.19 30.04 -10.55
C VAL A 260 13.07 29.04 -9.80
N PRO A 261 14.17 29.47 -9.15
CA PRO A 261 14.98 28.60 -8.32
C PRO A 261 14.16 27.88 -7.26
N ALA A 262 14.50 26.61 -6.99
CA ALA A 262 13.73 25.77 -6.08
C ALA A 262 13.62 26.38 -4.67
N ASP A 263 14.68 27.01 -4.15
CA ASP A 263 14.69 27.66 -2.83
C ASP A 263 13.71 28.84 -2.71
N ILE A 264 13.36 29.45 -3.84
CA ILE A 264 12.35 30.51 -3.94
C ILE A 264 10.98 29.90 -4.17
N ALA A 265 10.87 28.93 -5.10
CA ALA A 265 9.62 28.29 -5.45
C ALA A 265 8.93 27.65 -4.22
N VAL A 266 9.68 26.91 -3.39
CA VAL A 266 9.14 26.25 -2.19
C VAL A 266 8.63 27.22 -1.11
N ARG A 267 9.03 28.49 -1.18
CA ARG A 267 8.60 29.56 -0.25
C ARG A 267 7.43 30.39 -0.77
N THR A 268 6.95 30.10 -1.97
CA THR A 268 5.76 30.76 -2.53
C THR A 268 4.49 30.25 -1.88
N HIS A 269 3.42 31.04 -1.87
CA HIS A 269 2.11 30.60 -1.37
C HIS A 269 1.51 29.44 -2.20
N GLN A 270 1.92 29.30 -3.46
CA GLN A 270 1.46 28.26 -4.38
C GLN A 270 2.02 26.88 -4.03
N PHE A 271 3.25 26.82 -3.51
CA PHE A 271 3.90 25.53 -3.29
C PHE A 271 3.23 24.70 -2.18
N PRO A 272 2.86 25.25 -1.00
CA PRO A 272 2.08 24.52 -0.01
C PRO A 272 0.71 24.08 -0.54
N LEU A 273 0.06 24.87 -1.41
CA LEU A 273 -1.20 24.47 -2.04
C LEU A 273 -0.99 23.28 -2.97
N LEU A 274 0.04 23.31 -3.82
CA LEU A 274 0.40 22.19 -4.69
C LEU A 274 0.73 20.94 -3.86
N TRP A 275 1.49 21.12 -2.79
CA TRP A 275 1.87 20.07 -1.85
C TRP A 275 0.63 19.43 -1.24
N MET A 276 -0.32 20.21 -0.73
CA MET A 276 -1.58 19.71 -0.15
C MET A 276 -2.46 19.01 -1.20
N THR A 277 -2.49 19.51 -2.43
CA THR A 277 -3.18 18.86 -3.55
C THR A 277 -2.62 17.47 -3.84
N ILE A 278 -1.29 17.31 -3.83
CA ILE A 278 -0.65 16.00 -4.02
C ILE A 278 -0.91 15.11 -2.81
N PHE A 279 -0.67 15.64 -1.61
CA PHE A 279 -0.78 14.90 -0.37
C PHE A 279 -2.18 14.30 -0.18
N GLY A 280 -3.22 15.13 -0.30
CA GLY A 280 -4.58 14.69 -0.03
C GLY A 280 -5.19 13.80 -1.13
N ASN A 281 -4.79 13.98 -2.39
CA ASN A 281 -5.19 13.03 -3.44
C ASN A 281 -4.43 11.69 -3.33
N ALA A 282 -3.20 11.69 -2.82
CA ALA A 282 -2.40 10.48 -2.72
C ALA A 282 -2.76 9.60 -1.50
N ILE A 283 -3.14 10.19 -0.38
CA ILE A 283 -3.30 9.46 0.90
C ILE A 283 -4.41 8.41 0.84
N GLY A 284 -5.56 8.73 0.23
CA GLY A 284 -6.67 7.77 0.10
C GLY A 284 -6.30 6.55 -0.74
N GLY A 285 -5.62 6.76 -1.87
CA GLY A 285 -5.15 5.66 -2.73
C GLY A 285 -4.06 4.81 -2.08
N LEU A 286 -3.16 5.43 -1.31
CA LEU A 286 -2.08 4.72 -0.60
C LEU A 286 -2.61 3.88 0.57
N ALA A 287 -3.54 4.42 1.36
CA ALA A 287 -4.20 3.66 2.42
C ALA A 287 -4.88 2.42 1.83
N LEU A 288 -5.66 2.58 0.76
CA LEU A 288 -6.35 1.49 0.08
C LEU A 288 -5.38 0.43 -0.47
N ILE A 289 -4.33 0.82 -1.21
CA ILE A 289 -3.38 -0.13 -1.79
C ILE A 289 -2.67 -0.93 -0.69
N SER A 290 -2.30 -0.26 0.41
CA SER A 290 -1.47 -0.85 1.47
C SER A 290 -2.07 -2.09 2.14
N SER A 291 -3.41 -2.19 2.20
CA SER A 291 -4.12 -3.35 2.77
C SER A 291 -5.29 -3.82 1.89
N SER A 292 -5.17 -3.66 0.57
CA SER A 292 -6.22 -3.94 -0.41
C SER A 292 -6.82 -5.36 -0.36
N LYS A 293 -5.99 -6.40 -0.21
CA LYS A 293 -6.47 -7.80 -0.08
C LYS A 293 -7.31 -7.97 1.18
N MET A 294 -6.82 -7.47 2.32
CA MET A 294 -7.52 -7.52 3.61
C MET A 294 -8.82 -6.73 3.59
N ILE A 295 -8.82 -5.50 3.06
CA ILE A 295 -10.04 -4.69 2.90
C ILE A 295 -11.10 -5.44 2.09
N MET A 296 -10.71 -6.11 0.99
CA MET A 296 -11.64 -6.88 0.17
C MET A 296 -12.24 -8.07 0.95
N THR A 297 -11.41 -8.83 1.67
CA THR A 297 -11.87 -10.01 2.41
C THR A 297 -12.69 -9.63 3.65
N ASP A 298 -12.28 -8.61 4.39
CA ASP A 298 -12.93 -8.19 5.64
C ASP A 298 -14.31 -7.57 5.37
N ILE A 299 -14.46 -6.80 4.28
CA ILE A 299 -15.72 -6.14 3.94
C ILE A 299 -16.70 -7.09 3.27
N TRP A 300 -16.22 -7.90 2.32
CA TRP A 300 -17.09 -8.62 1.39
C TRP A 300 -17.05 -10.14 1.54
N GLY A 301 -16.02 -10.71 2.19
CA GLY A 301 -15.82 -12.15 2.29
C GLY A 301 -16.91 -12.88 3.05
N ALA A 302 -17.37 -12.32 4.18
CA ALA A 302 -18.44 -12.93 4.98
C ALA A 302 -19.82 -12.82 4.32
N ASN A 303 -20.09 -11.71 3.62
CA ASN A 303 -21.38 -11.45 2.97
C ASN A 303 -21.53 -12.10 1.58
N LEU A 304 -20.41 -12.33 0.89
CA LEU A 304 -20.35 -12.88 -0.47
C LEU A 304 -19.31 -14.01 -0.56
N PRO A 305 -19.38 -15.07 0.28
CA PRO A 305 -18.32 -16.07 0.39
C PRO A 305 -18.09 -16.87 -0.89
N ASN A 306 -19.13 -17.05 -1.71
CA ASN A 306 -19.05 -17.76 -2.99
C ASN A 306 -18.43 -16.91 -4.11
N VAL A 307 -18.37 -15.58 -3.93
CA VAL A 307 -17.86 -14.63 -4.94
C VAL A 307 -16.48 -14.13 -4.53
N VAL A 308 -16.34 -13.65 -3.30
CA VAL A 308 -15.12 -13.04 -2.76
C VAL A 308 -14.23 -14.11 -2.17
N THR A 309 -13.72 -14.97 -3.05
CA THR A 309 -12.72 -15.98 -2.72
C THR A 309 -11.32 -15.37 -2.55
N ALA A 310 -10.36 -16.13 -2.00
CA ALA A 310 -8.96 -15.72 -1.93
C ALA A 310 -8.40 -15.32 -3.30
N SER A 311 -8.73 -16.08 -4.35
CA SER A 311 -8.34 -15.77 -5.74
C SER A 311 -9.00 -14.49 -6.25
N PHE A 312 -10.25 -14.22 -5.88
CA PHE A 312 -10.94 -12.98 -6.24
C PHE A 312 -10.23 -11.77 -5.62
N ALA A 313 -9.89 -11.85 -4.32
CA ALA A 313 -9.18 -10.79 -3.63
C ALA A 313 -7.77 -10.57 -4.23
N THR A 314 -7.05 -11.64 -4.61
CA THR A 314 -5.79 -11.54 -5.36
C THR A 314 -6.00 -10.83 -6.72
N GLY A 315 -7.06 -11.18 -7.44
CA GLY A 315 -7.46 -10.52 -8.70
C GLY A 315 -7.81 -9.04 -8.53
N TYR A 316 -8.45 -8.68 -7.41
CA TYR A 316 -8.73 -7.28 -7.05
C TYR A 316 -7.44 -6.47 -6.86
N VAL A 317 -6.45 -6.98 -6.12
CA VAL A 317 -5.16 -6.30 -5.97
C VAL A 317 -4.48 -6.11 -7.34
N ALA A 318 -4.54 -7.12 -8.21
CA ALA A 318 -4.02 -7.03 -9.58
C ALA A 318 -4.76 -5.98 -10.43
N ALA A 319 -6.08 -5.85 -10.26
CA ALA A 319 -6.90 -4.82 -10.92
C ALA A 319 -6.50 -3.41 -10.45
N LEU A 320 -6.28 -3.20 -9.15
CA LEU A 320 -5.77 -1.92 -8.64
C LEU A 320 -4.37 -1.60 -9.21
N GLY A 321 -3.47 -2.59 -9.27
CA GLY A 321 -2.17 -2.43 -9.91
C GLY A 321 -2.27 -2.02 -11.39
N SER A 322 -3.21 -2.65 -12.12
CA SER A 322 -3.51 -2.32 -13.51
C SER A 322 -4.04 -0.88 -13.62
N ALA A 323 -4.97 -0.49 -12.75
CA ALA A 323 -5.52 0.86 -12.70
C ALA A 323 -4.43 1.91 -12.48
N ASN A 324 -3.49 1.66 -11.55
CA ASN A 324 -2.34 2.53 -11.30
C ASN A 324 -1.47 2.68 -12.55
N SER A 325 -1.24 1.60 -13.30
CA SER A 325 -0.49 1.61 -14.56
C SER A 325 -1.17 2.43 -15.65
N PHE A 326 -2.45 2.12 -15.93
CA PHE A 326 -3.23 2.80 -16.95
C PHE A 326 -3.47 4.26 -16.60
N GLY A 327 -3.74 4.55 -15.33
CA GLY A 327 -3.90 5.90 -14.81
C GLY A 327 -2.69 6.78 -15.10
N ARG A 328 -1.46 6.26 -14.89
CA ARG A 328 -0.21 6.99 -15.21
C ARG A 328 -0.15 7.39 -16.68
N LEU A 329 -0.44 6.45 -17.59
CA LEU A 329 -0.37 6.69 -19.03
C LEU A 329 -1.49 7.62 -19.52
N THR A 330 -2.74 7.30 -19.16
CA THR A 330 -3.93 8.02 -19.63
C THR A 330 -3.91 9.47 -19.15
N TRP A 331 -3.60 9.70 -17.87
CA TRP A 331 -3.57 11.06 -17.32
C TRP A 331 -2.39 11.89 -17.82
N ALA A 332 -1.25 11.26 -18.16
CA ALA A 332 -0.14 11.96 -18.81
C ALA A 332 -0.62 12.63 -20.11
N ILE A 333 -1.29 11.85 -20.97
CA ILE A 333 -1.78 12.31 -22.29
C ILE A 333 -3.00 13.23 -22.13
N ALA A 334 -3.95 12.87 -21.28
CA ALA A 334 -5.19 13.62 -21.11
C ALA A 334 -4.92 15.03 -20.53
N SER A 335 -4.00 15.14 -19.58
CA SER A 335 -3.69 16.41 -18.90
C SER A 335 -3.18 17.50 -19.83
N ASP A 336 -2.51 17.13 -20.92
CA ASP A 336 -2.04 18.07 -21.94
C ASP A 336 -3.20 18.72 -22.71
N LYS A 337 -4.34 18.01 -22.82
CA LYS A 337 -5.54 18.51 -23.52
C LYS A 337 -6.51 19.23 -22.60
N VAL A 338 -6.75 18.67 -21.41
CA VAL A 338 -7.76 19.21 -20.47
C VAL A 338 -7.19 20.29 -19.55
N GLY A 339 -5.85 20.38 -19.45
CA GLY A 339 -5.15 21.24 -18.51
C GLY A 339 -4.87 20.53 -17.18
N ARG A 340 -3.70 20.81 -16.59
CA ARG A 340 -3.14 20.05 -15.45
C ARG A 340 -3.92 20.34 -14.17
N LYS A 341 -4.29 21.61 -13.94
CA LYS A 341 -5.20 22.00 -12.85
C LYS A 341 -6.55 21.29 -12.95
N ASN A 342 -7.12 21.17 -14.15
CA ASN A 342 -8.42 20.52 -14.36
C ASN A 342 -8.32 19.00 -14.14
N ALA A 343 -7.21 18.37 -14.54
CA ALA A 343 -6.98 16.96 -14.23
C ALA A 343 -6.98 16.70 -12.71
N TYR A 344 -6.29 17.54 -11.92
CA TYR A 344 -6.36 17.46 -10.45
C TYR A 344 -7.76 17.75 -9.89
N SER A 345 -8.58 18.57 -10.56
CA SER A 345 -9.99 18.75 -10.20
C SER A 345 -10.82 17.49 -10.48
N VAL A 346 -10.50 16.70 -11.50
CA VAL A 346 -11.14 15.39 -11.74
C VAL A 346 -10.75 14.39 -10.66
N PHE A 347 -9.51 14.44 -10.15
CA PHE A 347 -9.08 13.57 -9.05
C PHE A 347 -9.94 13.76 -7.79
N ALA A 348 -10.50 14.95 -7.58
CA ALA A 348 -11.44 15.23 -6.50
C ALA A 348 -12.74 14.41 -6.56
N LEU A 349 -13.07 13.79 -7.71
CA LEU A 349 -14.17 12.81 -7.79
C LEU A 349 -13.89 11.54 -6.97
N GLY A 350 -12.67 11.35 -6.46
CA GLY A 350 -12.39 10.37 -5.42
C GLY A 350 -13.11 10.66 -4.09
N LEU A 351 -13.55 11.90 -3.85
CA LEU A 351 -14.28 12.30 -2.64
C LEU A 351 -15.63 11.58 -2.51
N PRO A 352 -16.57 11.67 -3.47
CA PRO A 352 -17.82 10.94 -3.37
C PRO A 352 -17.63 9.42 -3.35
N VAL A 353 -16.56 8.90 -3.99
CA VAL A 353 -16.21 7.48 -3.93
C VAL A 353 -15.84 7.07 -2.50
N MET A 354 -14.90 7.78 -1.87
CA MET A 354 -14.45 7.48 -0.52
C MET A 354 -15.56 7.72 0.52
N ALA A 355 -16.24 8.87 0.46
CA ALA A 355 -17.32 9.21 1.39
C ALA A 355 -18.55 8.30 1.25
N GLY A 356 -18.82 7.80 0.04
CA GLY A 356 -19.94 6.90 -0.23
C GLY A 356 -19.64 5.43 0.11
N THR A 357 -18.37 5.05 0.31
CA THR A 357 -17.99 3.64 0.54
C THR A 357 -18.65 3.04 1.78
N PRO A 358 -18.64 3.69 2.96
CA PRO A 358 -19.35 3.17 4.14
C PRO A 358 -20.85 2.92 3.91
N TYR A 359 -21.51 3.80 3.15
CA TYR A 359 -22.92 3.62 2.78
C TYR A 359 -23.11 2.40 1.86
N LEU A 360 -22.21 2.18 0.90
CA LEU A 360 -22.24 1.00 0.03
C LEU A 360 -22.06 -0.30 0.83
N ILE A 361 -21.12 -0.30 1.79
CA ILE A 361 -20.87 -1.43 2.68
C ILE A 361 -22.13 -1.76 3.48
N LYS A 362 -22.71 -0.76 4.15
CA LYS A 362 -23.94 -0.92 4.92
C LYS A 362 -25.09 -1.47 4.07
N THR A 363 -25.28 -0.91 2.87
CA THR A 363 -26.31 -1.37 1.94
C THR A 363 -26.09 -2.84 1.53
N ALA A 364 -24.84 -3.26 1.34
CA ALA A 364 -24.52 -4.65 1.02
C ALA A 364 -24.88 -5.62 2.16
N ILE A 365 -24.56 -5.23 3.40
CA ILE A 365 -24.86 -6.04 4.60
C ILE A 365 -26.38 -6.16 4.79
N GLU A 366 -27.12 -5.08 4.63
CA GLU A 366 -28.57 -5.05 4.89
C GLU A 366 -29.41 -5.74 3.81
N SER A 367 -28.92 -5.82 2.57
CA SER A 367 -29.70 -6.26 1.40
C SER A 367 -29.53 -7.75 1.03
N GLY A 368 -28.59 -8.46 1.68
CA GLY A 368 -28.31 -9.89 1.45
C GLY A 368 -27.55 -10.20 0.14
N GLU A 369 -27.12 -11.46 -0.02
CA GLU A 369 -26.21 -11.92 -1.10
C GLU A 369 -26.69 -11.53 -2.51
N SER A 370 -27.99 -11.70 -2.79
CA SER A 370 -28.60 -11.41 -4.10
C SER A 370 -28.53 -9.93 -4.52
N SER A 371 -28.39 -9.00 -3.57
CA SER A 371 -28.40 -7.55 -3.81
C SER A 371 -27.04 -6.88 -3.56
N ALA A 372 -26.10 -7.58 -2.92
CA ALA A 372 -24.77 -7.07 -2.57
C ALA A 372 -23.79 -6.98 -3.78
N MET A 373 -24.13 -7.58 -4.92
CA MET A 373 -23.30 -7.55 -6.14
C MET A 373 -23.12 -6.15 -6.73
N LEU A 374 -24.17 -5.31 -6.72
CA LEU A 374 -24.07 -3.93 -7.22
C LEU A 374 -23.17 -3.06 -6.32
N PRO A 375 -23.37 -3.02 -4.98
CA PRO A 375 -22.43 -2.37 -4.06
C PRO A 375 -20.98 -2.85 -4.23
N LEU A 376 -20.74 -4.15 -4.39
CA LEU A 376 -19.40 -4.69 -4.64
C LEU A 376 -18.81 -4.13 -5.95
N GLY A 377 -19.60 -4.14 -7.03
CA GLY A 377 -19.19 -3.59 -8.32
C GLY A 377 -18.88 -2.08 -8.24
N MET A 378 -19.69 -1.31 -7.51
CA MET A 378 -19.46 0.12 -7.27
C MET A 378 -18.19 0.35 -6.44
N PHE A 379 -17.93 -0.48 -5.42
CA PHE A 379 -16.71 -0.42 -4.64
C PHE A 379 -15.47 -0.72 -5.49
N ILE A 380 -15.50 -1.79 -6.30
CA ILE A 380 -14.39 -2.15 -7.20
C ILE A 380 -14.16 -1.06 -8.24
N GLY A 381 -15.22 -0.56 -8.88
CA GLY A 381 -15.13 0.51 -9.88
C GLY A 381 -14.60 1.81 -9.28
N GLY A 382 -15.13 2.22 -8.13
CA GLY A 382 -14.71 3.41 -7.40
C GLY A 382 -13.26 3.33 -6.92
N SER A 383 -12.87 2.23 -6.29
CA SER A 383 -11.50 2.02 -5.84
C SER A 383 -10.49 1.99 -7.00
N THR A 384 -10.82 1.31 -8.10
CA THR A 384 -10.03 1.32 -9.35
C THR A 384 -9.89 2.73 -9.90
N PHE A 385 -10.96 3.53 -9.90
CA PHE A 385 -10.91 4.93 -10.32
C PHE A 385 -9.99 5.79 -9.44
N VAL A 386 -10.09 5.65 -8.11
CA VAL A 386 -9.19 6.37 -7.18
C VAL A 386 -7.74 5.96 -7.42
N ILE A 387 -7.46 4.68 -7.66
CA ILE A 387 -6.09 4.21 -7.93
C ILE A 387 -5.58 4.65 -9.30
N ALA A 388 -6.45 4.75 -10.32
CA ALA A 388 -6.08 5.34 -11.61
C ALA A 388 -5.72 6.82 -11.47
N ASN A 389 -6.48 7.58 -10.68
CA ASN A 389 -6.17 8.98 -10.38
C ASN A 389 -4.86 9.10 -9.60
N TYR A 390 -4.63 8.24 -8.60
CA TYR A 390 -3.37 8.14 -7.88
C TYR A 390 -2.18 7.95 -8.83
N GLY A 391 -2.31 7.06 -9.82
CA GLY A 391 -1.30 6.91 -10.88
C GLY A 391 -1.07 8.21 -11.64
N GLY A 392 -2.15 8.93 -11.98
CA GLY A 392 -2.11 10.23 -12.67
C GLY A 392 -1.41 11.35 -11.90
N ILE A 393 -1.45 11.36 -10.56
CA ILE A 393 -0.76 12.36 -9.74
C ILE A 393 0.73 12.42 -10.11
N PHE A 394 1.40 11.26 -10.29
CA PHE A 394 2.83 11.21 -10.58
C PHE A 394 3.19 11.62 -11.98
N SER A 395 2.35 11.24 -12.96
CA SER A 395 2.65 11.51 -14.36
C SER A 395 2.42 12.97 -14.72
N ILE A 396 1.46 13.64 -14.08
CA ILE A 396 1.15 15.05 -14.32
C ILE A 396 2.11 15.99 -13.56
N LEU A 397 2.54 15.62 -12.37
CA LEU A 397 3.24 16.53 -11.44
C LEU A 397 4.46 17.27 -12.04
N PRO A 398 5.40 16.62 -12.77
CA PRO A 398 6.53 17.35 -13.37
C PRO A 398 6.08 18.43 -14.35
N ALA A 399 5.07 18.14 -15.17
CA ALA A 399 4.52 19.08 -16.14
C ALA A 399 3.78 20.23 -15.43
N TYR A 400 3.00 19.92 -14.38
CA TYR A 400 2.29 20.96 -13.63
C TYR A 400 3.25 21.92 -12.93
N ILE A 401 4.35 21.42 -12.38
CA ILE A 401 5.40 22.26 -11.79
C ILE A 401 6.07 23.15 -12.85
N ALA A 402 6.35 22.59 -14.03
CA ALA A 402 6.93 23.35 -15.13
C ALA A 402 5.98 24.47 -15.59
N ASP A 403 4.68 24.20 -15.67
CA ASP A 403 3.65 25.20 -16.00
C ASP A 403 3.61 26.35 -14.97
N LEU A 404 3.88 26.06 -13.68
CA LEU A 404 3.81 27.06 -12.60
C LEU A 404 5.11 27.86 -12.43
N TYR A 405 6.27 27.22 -12.54
CA TYR A 405 7.55 27.80 -12.13
C TYR A 405 8.62 27.84 -13.24
N GLY A 406 8.31 27.31 -14.42
CA GLY A 406 9.26 27.15 -15.52
C GLY A 406 10.07 25.86 -15.45
N SER A 407 10.63 25.46 -16.59
CA SER A 407 11.24 24.13 -16.77
C SER A 407 12.68 24.01 -16.25
N LYS A 408 13.42 25.12 -16.06
CA LYS A 408 14.84 25.09 -15.68
C LYS A 408 15.13 24.37 -14.35
N TYR A 409 14.33 24.62 -13.32
CA TYR A 409 14.49 24.02 -11.98
C TYR A 409 13.33 23.09 -11.62
N SER A 410 12.51 22.69 -12.60
CA SER A 410 11.31 21.86 -12.36
C SER A 410 11.65 20.53 -11.69
N ASN A 411 12.79 19.91 -12.02
CA ASN A 411 13.24 18.68 -11.37
C ASN A 411 13.52 18.85 -9.87
N SER A 412 14.18 19.94 -9.47
CA SER A 412 14.46 20.22 -8.07
C SER A 412 13.18 20.55 -7.28
N ILE A 413 12.26 21.30 -7.89
CA ILE A 413 10.94 21.59 -7.30
C ILE A 413 10.10 20.31 -7.23
N HIS A 414 10.19 19.43 -8.22
CA HIS A 414 9.54 18.13 -8.25
C HIS A 414 10.01 17.23 -7.11
N GLY A 415 11.32 17.16 -6.87
CA GLY A 415 11.88 16.46 -5.70
C GLY A 415 11.30 16.97 -4.38
N ALA A 416 11.18 18.30 -4.22
CA ALA A 416 10.54 18.88 -3.05
C ALA A 416 9.04 18.55 -2.97
N ALA A 417 8.31 18.58 -4.08
CA ALA A 417 6.89 18.25 -4.13
C ALA A 417 6.61 16.76 -3.85
N LEU A 418 7.53 15.85 -4.19
CA LEU A 418 7.43 14.42 -3.87
C LEU A 418 7.49 14.11 -2.37
N THR A 419 7.93 15.07 -1.54
CA THR A 419 7.80 14.94 -0.07
C THR A 419 6.33 14.86 0.35
N ALA A 420 5.40 15.46 -0.41
CA ALA A 420 3.95 15.32 -0.20
C ALA A 420 3.52 13.87 -0.32
N TRP A 421 3.94 13.19 -1.38
CA TRP A 421 3.63 11.77 -1.56
C TRP A 421 4.27 10.91 -0.47
N SER A 422 5.52 11.19 -0.11
CA SER A 422 6.21 10.45 0.96
C SER A 422 5.45 10.60 2.28
N ALA A 423 4.99 11.81 2.61
CA ALA A 423 4.14 12.06 3.77
C ALA A 423 2.81 11.29 3.66
N SER A 424 2.14 11.29 2.51
CA SER A 424 0.92 10.49 2.31
C SER A 424 1.16 8.99 2.49
N ALA A 425 2.30 8.48 2.05
CA ALA A 425 2.63 7.05 2.12
C ALA A 425 3.04 6.60 3.52
N VAL A 426 3.47 7.54 4.37
CA VAL A 426 3.64 7.32 5.80
C VAL A 426 2.30 7.45 6.52
N CYS A 427 1.61 8.58 6.37
CA CYS A 427 0.38 8.88 7.09
C CYS A 427 -0.80 7.99 6.70
N GLY A 428 -0.94 7.60 5.42
CA GLY A 428 -2.08 6.82 4.93
C GLY A 428 -2.16 5.42 5.56
N PRO A 429 -1.15 4.55 5.35
CA PRO A 429 -1.15 3.21 5.95
C PRO A 429 -1.08 3.24 7.49
N MET A 430 -0.31 4.15 8.09
CA MET A 430 -0.29 4.26 9.56
C MET A 430 -1.65 4.73 10.13
N GLY A 431 -2.30 5.68 9.46
CA GLY A 431 -3.64 6.14 9.82
C GLY A 431 -4.68 5.03 9.66
N LEU A 432 -4.60 4.26 8.57
CA LEU A 432 -5.40 3.05 8.36
C LEU A 432 -5.23 2.06 9.52
N ALA A 433 -3.99 1.71 9.88
CA ALA A 433 -3.71 0.78 10.97
C ALA A 433 -4.29 1.27 12.31
N PHE A 434 -4.06 2.55 12.63
CA PHE A 434 -4.57 3.17 13.84
C PHE A 434 -6.10 3.17 13.91
N LEU A 435 -6.77 3.66 12.86
CA LEU A 435 -8.23 3.77 12.83
C LEU A 435 -8.89 2.39 12.84
N ARG A 436 -8.36 1.43 12.06
CA ARG A 436 -8.87 0.05 12.04
C ARG A 436 -8.70 -0.62 13.39
N SER A 437 -7.52 -0.55 14.02
CA SER A 437 -7.31 -1.15 15.35
C SER A 437 -8.21 -0.53 16.43
N ARG A 438 -8.49 0.76 16.34
CA ARG A 438 -9.43 1.41 17.26
C ARG A 438 -10.84 0.89 17.04
N ALA A 439 -11.30 0.80 15.79
CA ALA A 439 -12.61 0.26 15.45
C ALA A 439 -12.74 -1.21 15.88
N GLU A 440 -11.70 -2.01 15.68
CA GLU A 440 -11.65 -3.43 16.07
C GLU A 440 -11.75 -3.60 17.57
N ARG A 441 -11.01 -2.80 18.35
CA ARG A 441 -11.09 -2.83 19.81
C ARG A 441 -12.49 -2.44 20.31
N ASN A 442 -13.07 -1.36 19.77
CA ASN A 442 -14.42 -0.95 20.12
C ASN A 442 -15.45 -2.04 19.79
N ALA A 443 -15.33 -2.69 18.64
CA ALA A 443 -16.20 -3.79 18.23
C ALA A 443 -16.10 -5.00 19.17
N ILE A 444 -14.89 -5.35 19.63
CA ILE A 444 -14.69 -6.41 20.63
C ILE A 444 -15.36 -6.02 21.96
N GLU A 445 -15.16 -4.79 22.43
CA GLU A 445 -15.76 -4.30 23.67
C GLU A 445 -17.31 -4.33 23.61
N ASP A 446 -17.89 -3.90 22.49
CA ASP A 446 -19.34 -3.93 22.26
C ASP A 446 -19.90 -5.36 22.20
N LEU A 447 -19.22 -6.28 21.50
CA LEU A 447 -19.62 -7.69 21.40
C LEU A 447 -19.55 -8.39 22.77
N VAL A 448 -18.49 -8.16 23.55
CA VAL A 448 -18.36 -8.70 24.91
C VAL A 448 -19.47 -8.17 25.81
N GLY A 449 -19.80 -6.88 25.72
CA GLY A 449 -20.89 -6.26 26.46
C GLY A 449 -22.26 -6.90 26.17
N ASN A 450 -22.49 -7.30 24.92
CA ASN A 450 -23.74 -7.94 24.49
C ASN A 450 -23.80 -9.44 24.81
N LEU A 451 -22.65 -10.14 24.86
CA LEU A 451 -22.59 -11.58 25.08
C LEU A 451 -23.00 -12.00 26.51
N GLY A 452 -22.66 -11.17 27.50
CA GLY A 452 -22.88 -11.41 28.92
C GLY A 452 -21.83 -12.34 29.56
N ASN A 453 -21.52 -12.09 30.83
CA ASN A 453 -20.37 -12.71 31.54
C ASN A 453 -20.40 -14.25 31.55
N GLY A 454 -21.57 -14.88 31.69
CA GLY A 454 -21.68 -16.33 31.76
C GLY A 454 -21.35 -17.03 30.43
N LYS A 455 -21.83 -16.51 29.30
CA LYS A 455 -21.49 -17.03 27.96
C LYS A 455 -20.01 -16.79 27.65
N PHE A 456 -19.48 -15.64 28.04
CA PHE A 456 -18.06 -15.32 27.89
C PHE A 456 -17.16 -16.30 28.65
N GLU A 457 -17.43 -16.53 29.94
CA GLU A 457 -16.66 -17.45 30.77
C GLU A 457 -16.74 -18.89 30.26
N ALA A 458 -17.90 -19.32 29.75
CA ALA A 458 -18.06 -20.63 29.14
C ALA A 458 -17.25 -20.79 27.84
N ALA A 459 -17.18 -19.73 27.03
CA ALA A 459 -16.49 -19.74 25.73
C ALA A 459 -14.96 -19.63 25.86
N PHE A 460 -14.48 -18.79 26.77
CA PHE A 460 -13.06 -18.42 26.88
C PHE A 460 -12.38 -18.96 28.14
N GLY A 461 -13.13 -19.63 29.03
CA GLY A 461 -12.59 -20.28 30.23
C GLY A 461 -12.04 -19.30 31.28
N THR A 462 -12.33 -18.00 31.15
CA THR A 462 -11.85 -16.96 32.05
C THR A 462 -12.83 -15.78 32.08
N SER A 463 -12.73 -14.96 33.13
CA SER A 463 -13.61 -13.82 33.33
C SER A 463 -13.30 -12.68 32.38
N VAL A 464 -14.31 -11.83 32.10
CA VAL A 464 -14.20 -10.62 31.27
C VAL A 464 -13.09 -9.67 31.77
N ASN A 465 -12.74 -9.72 33.05
CA ASN A 465 -11.62 -8.95 33.60
C ASN A 465 -10.26 -9.29 32.95
N ASN A 466 -10.11 -10.45 32.33
CA ASN A 466 -8.91 -10.87 31.60
C ASN A 466 -9.04 -10.63 30.08
N MET A 467 -10.00 -9.81 29.64
CA MET A 467 -10.21 -9.52 28.22
C MET A 467 -8.95 -9.01 27.52
N ASP A 468 -8.19 -8.12 28.15
CA ASP A 468 -6.98 -7.56 27.54
C ASP A 468 -5.93 -8.63 27.23
N SER A 469 -5.70 -9.59 28.11
CA SER A 469 -4.75 -10.69 27.83
C SER A 469 -5.25 -11.62 26.73
N LEU A 470 -6.57 -11.83 26.62
CA LEU A 470 -7.15 -12.61 25.52
C LEU A 470 -7.04 -11.89 24.17
N ILE A 471 -7.16 -10.56 24.14
CA ILE A 471 -6.95 -9.75 22.93
C ILE A 471 -5.46 -9.80 22.54
N GLU A 472 -4.55 -9.61 23.49
CA GLU A 472 -3.11 -9.64 23.25
C GLU A 472 -2.62 -10.99 22.73
N SER A 473 -3.15 -12.08 23.30
CA SER A 473 -2.90 -13.46 22.86
C SER A 473 -3.65 -13.84 21.58
N LYS A 474 -4.51 -12.96 21.07
CA LYS A 474 -5.34 -13.16 19.87
C LYS A 474 -6.33 -14.33 19.99
N THR A 475 -6.60 -14.77 21.22
CA THR A 475 -7.64 -15.75 21.55
C THR A 475 -9.04 -15.11 21.46
N LEU A 476 -9.14 -13.83 21.83
CA LEU A 476 -10.38 -13.05 21.70
C LEU A 476 -10.33 -12.18 20.45
N THR A 477 -11.04 -12.61 19.41
CA THR A 477 -11.22 -11.90 18.15
C THR A 477 -12.70 -11.66 17.88
N ILE A 478 -13.01 -10.78 16.94
CA ILE A 478 -14.38 -10.58 16.44
C ILE A 478 -14.97 -11.92 15.95
N SER A 479 -14.21 -12.70 15.16
CA SER A 479 -14.67 -13.99 14.64
C SER A 479 -15.04 -14.97 15.77
N ARG A 480 -14.19 -15.08 16.79
CA ARG A 480 -14.44 -15.95 17.95
C ARG A 480 -15.63 -15.50 18.80
N LEU A 481 -15.83 -14.19 18.93
CA LEU A 481 -16.99 -13.64 19.63
C LEU A 481 -18.29 -13.88 18.87
N LEU A 482 -18.28 -13.78 17.54
CA LEU A 482 -19.45 -14.04 16.71
C LEU A 482 -19.91 -15.50 16.76
N GLU A 483 -18.99 -16.46 16.87
CA GLU A 483 -19.34 -17.90 17.01
C GLU A 483 -20.13 -18.22 18.27
N VAL A 484 -19.93 -17.46 19.35
CA VAL A 484 -20.58 -17.69 20.65
C VAL A 484 -21.69 -16.68 20.94
N SER A 485 -21.82 -15.67 20.08
CA SER A 485 -22.89 -14.68 20.10
C SER A 485 -24.19 -15.25 19.52
N ASP A 486 -25.29 -14.56 19.73
CA ASP A 486 -26.56 -14.96 19.14
C ASP A 486 -26.50 -14.85 17.60
N PRO A 487 -27.13 -15.76 16.83
CA PRO A 487 -27.05 -15.74 15.35
C PRO A 487 -27.56 -14.45 14.69
N SER A 488 -28.30 -13.61 15.42
CA SER A 488 -28.77 -12.30 14.97
C SER A 488 -27.75 -11.17 15.17
N THR A 489 -26.63 -11.43 15.83
CA THR A 489 -25.58 -10.44 16.05
C THR A 489 -24.95 -10.06 14.72
N ILE A 490 -24.90 -8.76 14.45
CA ILE A 490 -24.34 -8.22 13.21
C ILE A 490 -22.81 -8.28 13.30
N ASP A 491 -22.17 -8.83 12.26
CA ASP A 491 -20.71 -8.81 12.12
C ASP A 491 -20.20 -7.37 11.90
N PRO A 492 -19.39 -6.82 12.82
CA PRO A 492 -18.82 -5.47 12.68
C PRO A 492 -17.59 -5.42 11.76
N THR A 493 -17.04 -6.56 11.32
CA THR A 493 -15.82 -6.63 10.50
C THR A 493 -15.87 -5.75 9.25
N PRO A 494 -16.99 -5.69 8.49
CA PRO A 494 -17.05 -4.85 7.31
C PRO A 494 -16.96 -3.33 7.57
N THR A 495 -17.34 -2.87 8.76
CA THR A 495 -17.38 -1.43 9.09
C THR A 495 -16.11 -0.94 9.79
N LEU A 496 -15.12 -1.82 10.02
CA LEU A 496 -13.83 -1.45 10.64
C LEU A 496 -13.03 -0.40 9.85
N TYR A 497 -13.39 -0.19 8.58
CA TYR A 497 -12.72 0.73 7.66
C TYR A 497 -13.47 2.04 7.45
N ASP A 498 -14.64 2.24 8.06
CA ASP A 498 -15.49 3.40 7.80
C ASP A 498 -14.76 4.72 8.08
N ASP A 499 -14.13 4.81 9.25
CA ASP A 499 -13.33 5.98 9.66
C ASP A 499 -12.17 6.25 8.69
N VAL A 500 -11.60 5.20 8.09
CA VAL A 500 -10.50 5.30 7.12
C VAL A 500 -11.02 5.94 5.83
N PHE A 501 -12.16 5.49 5.34
CA PHE A 501 -12.79 6.02 4.14
C PHE A 501 -13.23 7.48 4.33
N TYR A 502 -13.82 7.82 5.49
CA TYR A 502 -14.18 9.20 5.82
C TYR A 502 -12.95 10.11 5.96
N ALA A 503 -11.89 9.65 6.63
CA ALA A 503 -10.64 10.39 6.72
C ALA A 503 -10.02 10.62 5.32
N GLY A 504 -10.01 9.58 4.48
CA GLY A 504 -9.56 9.67 3.08
C GLY A 504 -10.37 10.70 2.28
N ALA A 505 -11.70 10.70 2.43
CA ALA A 505 -12.57 11.69 1.78
C ALA A 505 -12.26 13.12 2.25
N GLY A 506 -12.02 13.33 3.55
CA GLY A 506 -11.63 14.63 4.10
C GLY A 506 -10.32 15.16 3.51
N PHE A 507 -9.31 14.30 3.34
CA PHE A 507 -8.05 14.69 2.71
C PHE A 507 -8.20 15.00 1.22
N ILE A 508 -9.02 14.23 0.48
CA ILE A 508 -9.33 14.55 -0.92
C ILE A 508 -10.07 15.89 -1.02
N ALA A 509 -10.96 16.20 -0.07
CA ALA A 509 -11.65 17.50 0.00
C ALA A 509 -10.64 18.64 0.16
N ALA A 510 -9.72 18.51 1.11
CA ALA A 510 -8.66 19.48 1.34
C ALA A 510 -7.77 19.66 0.10
N ALA A 511 -7.43 18.56 -0.59
CA ALA A 511 -6.66 18.60 -1.83
C ALA A 511 -7.41 19.31 -2.97
N ALA A 512 -8.72 19.09 -3.07
CA ALA A 512 -9.59 19.76 -4.05
C ALA A 512 -9.64 21.27 -3.79
N ILE A 513 -9.86 21.68 -2.55
CA ILE A 513 -9.84 23.09 -2.14
C ILE A 513 -8.48 23.73 -2.45
N ALA A 514 -7.38 23.06 -2.06
CA ALA A 514 -6.03 23.54 -2.33
C ALA A 514 -5.77 23.71 -3.84
N ASN A 515 -6.22 22.78 -4.67
CA ASN A 515 -6.07 22.86 -6.13
C ASN A 515 -6.88 24.03 -6.71
N GLN A 516 -8.08 24.28 -6.18
CA GLN A 516 -8.90 25.41 -6.62
C GLN A 516 -8.26 26.76 -6.27
N LEU A 517 -7.72 26.88 -5.06
CA LEU A 517 -7.01 28.07 -4.59
C LEU A 517 -5.67 28.30 -5.32
N LEU A 518 -5.09 27.25 -5.91
CA LEU A 518 -3.83 27.35 -6.63
C LEU A 518 -4.00 28.18 -7.91
N LYS A 519 -3.38 29.38 -7.90
CA LYS A 519 -3.30 30.30 -9.04
C LYS A 519 -1.85 30.43 -9.51
N PRO A 520 -1.59 30.55 -10.83
CA PRO A 520 -0.23 30.73 -11.34
C PRO A 520 0.51 31.88 -10.64
N PRO A 521 1.78 31.69 -10.23
CA PRO A 521 2.55 32.75 -9.60
C PRO A 521 3.01 33.80 -10.62
N ASN A 522 3.32 35.02 -10.16
CA ASN A 522 4.00 36.01 -11.00
C ASN A 522 5.49 35.63 -11.14
N VAL A 523 5.79 34.85 -12.18
CA VAL A 523 7.15 34.31 -12.43
C VAL A 523 8.18 35.42 -12.60
N GLN A 524 7.85 36.52 -13.28
CA GLN A 524 8.79 37.63 -13.50
C GLN A 524 9.24 38.25 -12.16
N GLN A 525 8.30 38.50 -11.26
CA GLN A 525 8.59 39.03 -9.93
C GLN A 525 9.48 38.07 -9.11
N LEU A 526 9.27 36.77 -9.23
CA LEU A 526 10.08 35.75 -8.55
C LEU A 526 11.51 35.68 -9.11
N LEU A 527 11.67 35.83 -10.42
CA LEU A 527 12.97 35.89 -11.07
C LEU A 527 13.75 37.16 -10.67
N GLU A 528 13.08 38.30 -10.53
CA GLU A 528 13.70 39.53 -10.01
C GLU A 528 14.19 39.36 -8.56
N LYS A 529 13.38 38.75 -7.70
CA LYS A 529 13.77 38.42 -6.32
C LYS A 529 14.99 37.51 -6.28
N SER A 530 15.08 36.53 -7.18
CA SER A 530 16.26 35.66 -7.31
C SER A 530 17.52 36.46 -7.65
N ARG A 531 17.45 37.36 -8.63
CA ARG A 531 18.60 38.17 -9.06
C ARG A 531 19.10 39.09 -7.94
N LYS A 532 18.21 39.62 -7.09
CA LYS A 532 18.55 40.46 -5.92
C LYS A 532 19.24 39.70 -4.78
N LYS A 533 19.15 38.36 -4.75
CA LYS A 533 19.79 37.52 -3.72
C LYS A 533 21.22 37.09 -4.10
N ILE A 534 21.57 37.23 -5.38
CA ILE A 534 22.88 36.89 -5.96
C ILE A 534 23.82 38.11 -6.00
N LYS A 535 23.25 39.32 -5.95
CA LYS A 535 23.97 40.57 -5.64
C LYS A 535 24.01 40.74 -4.13
#